data_AF-A0A7S3WDH0-F1
#
_entry.id   AF-A0A7S3WDH0-F1
#
_cell.length_a   1.000
_cell.length_b   1.000
_cell.length_c   1.000
_cell.angle_alpha   90.00
_cell.angle_beta   90.00
_cell.angle_gamma   90.00
#
_symmetry.space_group_name_H-M   'P 1'
#
loop_
_entity.id
_entity.type
_entity.pdbx_description
1 polymer ?
#
loop_
_entity_poly.entity_id
_entity_poly.type
_entity_poly.pdbx_seq_one_letter_code
_entity_poly.pdbx_strand_id
1 'polypeptide(L)'
;VVGATNPAEAAGTSIRNAIFRQWKELGLPQEPDTGDNGVHASASPFEGLAERANWLGQEVARDPFGQALLDGGMAQATLQAWFGDCEVLVDGKKQSVFDTLEDLNAADCLAKAK
;
A
#
# COMPACT_ATOMS: atom_id res chain seq x y z
N VAL A 1 14.26 -2.06 1.16
CA VAL A 1 14.51 -0.73 1.78
C VAL A 1 13.75 -0.60 3.09
N VAL A 2 12.41 -0.68 3.08
CA VAL A 2 11.58 -0.48 4.29
C VAL A 2 11.81 -1.58 5.35
N GLY A 3 11.76 -2.85 4.96
CA GLY A 3 11.92 -4.00 5.87
C GLY A 3 10.60 -4.71 6.17
N ALA A 4 10.66 -5.90 6.76
CA ALA A 4 9.50 -6.70 7.15
C ALA A 4 8.58 -5.93 8.12
N THR A 5 7.29 -6.25 8.11
CA THR A 5 6.28 -5.58 8.96
C THR A 5 6.58 -5.76 10.44
N ASN A 6 7.03 -6.94 10.86
CA ASN A 6 7.63 -7.14 12.18
C ASN A 6 9.08 -6.61 12.16
N PRO A 7 9.39 -5.51 12.88
CA PRO A 7 10.73 -4.90 12.82
C PRO A 7 11.85 -5.79 13.37
N ALA A 8 11.53 -6.71 14.28
CA ALA A 8 12.50 -7.66 14.84
C ALA A 8 12.97 -8.70 13.80
N GLU A 9 12.17 -8.95 12.76
CA GLU A 9 12.48 -9.87 11.66
C GLU A 9 13.02 -9.13 10.42
N ALA A 10 12.99 -7.79 10.43
CA ALA A 10 13.44 -6.99 9.30
C ALA A 10 14.97 -7.02 9.16
N ALA A 11 15.46 -7.05 7.91
CA ALA A 11 16.89 -7.04 7.62
C ALA A 11 17.61 -5.86 8.29
N GLY A 12 18.83 -6.07 8.78
CA GLY A 12 19.59 -5.07 9.54
C GLY A 12 19.88 -3.74 8.81
N THR A 13 19.80 -3.75 7.47
CA THR A 13 20.00 -2.57 6.61
C THR A 13 18.68 -1.86 6.26
N SER A 14 17.56 -2.29 6.82
CA SER A 14 16.24 -1.73 6.54
C SER A 14 15.84 -0.61 7.48
N ILE A 15 14.92 0.24 7.04
CA ILE A 15 14.43 1.39 7.84
C ILE A 15 13.73 0.91 9.12
N ARG A 16 12.82 -0.07 9.02
CA ARG A 16 12.11 -0.63 10.18
C ARG A 16 13.07 -1.24 11.20
N ASN A 17 14.11 -1.96 10.76
CA ASN A 17 15.11 -2.47 11.68
C ASN A 17 15.93 -1.34 12.33
N ALA A 18 16.30 -0.31 11.57
CA ALA A 18 17.04 0.83 12.11
C ALA A 18 16.22 1.55 13.21
N ILE A 19 14.92 1.75 12.99
CA ILE A 19 14.00 2.32 13.99
C ILE A 19 13.90 1.39 15.21
N PHE A 20 13.71 0.09 14.99
CA PHE A 20 13.66 -0.91 16.05
C PHE A 20 14.94 -0.91 16.90
N ARG A 21 16.13 -0.85 16.31
CA ARG A 21 17.38 -0.86 17.09
C ARG A 21 17.61 0.44 17.88
N GLN A 22 17.04 1.55 17.43
CA GLN A 22 17.27 2.89 17.99
C GLN A 22 16.03 3.46 18.70
N TRP A 23 14.98 2.66 18.94
CA TRP A 23 13.67 3.18 19.36
C TRP A 23 13.74 4.05 20.62
N LYS A 24 14.60 3.69 21.59
CA LYS A 24 14.84 4.47 22.81
C LYS A 24 15.55 5.80 22.54
N GLU A 25 16.55 5.78 21.66
CA GLU A 25 17.30 6.99 21.27
C GLU A 25 16.41 7.94 20.46
N LEU A 26 15.47 7.39 19.69
CA LEU A 26 14.43 8.13 18.96
C LEU A 26 13.30 8.64 19.87
N GLY A 27 13.30 8.28 21.15
CA GLY A 27 12.28 8.70 22.12
C GLY A 27 10.91 8.04 21.90
N LEU A 28 10.86 6.88 21.24
CA LEU A 28 9.61 6.13 21.08
C LEU A 28 9.13 5.59 22.45
N PRO A 29 7.81 5.60 22.72
CA PRO A 29 7.27 5.23 24.02
C PRO A 29 7.37 3.72 24.31
N GLN A 30 7.50 2.91 23.26
CA GLN A 30 7.56 1.46 23.35
C GLN A 30 8.45 0.89 22.23
N GLU A 31 8.83 -0.37 22.41
CA GLU A 31 9.50 -1.12 21.35
C GLU A 31 8.56 -1.31 20.16
N PRO A 32 9.00 -1.02 18.92
CA PRO A 32 8.20 -1.20 17.72
C PRO A 32 7.72 -2.63 17.52
N ASP A 33 6.46 -2.80 17.11
CA ASP A 33 5.84 -4.09 16.79
C ASP A 33 5.24 -4.07 15.38
N THR A 34 4.49 -5.11 15.01
CA THR A 34 3.85 -5.21 13.68
C THR A 34 2.88 -4.06 13.40
N GLY A 35 2.18 -3.56 14.41
CA GLY A 35 1.19 -2.49 14.29
C GLY A 35 1.80 -1.09 14.35
N ASP A 36 2.85 -0.90 15.14
CA ASP A 36 3.60 0.35 15.25
C ASP A 36 5.08 0.13 14.90
N ASN A 37 5.37 0.04 13.60
CA ASN A 37 6.71 -0.20 13.06
C ASN A 37 7.41 1.07 12.54
N GLY A 38 6.89 2.25 12.90
CA GLY A 38 7.50 3.56 12.64
C GLY A 38 7.34 4.11 11.21
N VAL A 39 7.13 3.29 10.19
CA VAL A 39 6.92 3.76 8.81
C VAL A 39 5.88 2.95 8.04
N HIS A 40 5.00 3.68 7.36
CA HIS A 40 4.08 3.15 6.36
C HIS A 40 4.67 3.23 4.95
N ALA A 41 4.38 2.23 4.12
CA ALA A 41 4.65 2.25 2.69
C ALA A 41 3.57 1.40 2.00
N SER A 42 3.04 1.89 0.87
CA SER A 42 2.02 1.20 0.09
C SER A 42 2.49 -0.19 -0.33
N ALA A 43 1.66 -1.23 -0.15
CA ALA A 43 2.01 -2.62 -0.46
C ALA A 43 1.82 -2.97 -1.95
N SER A 44 1.21 -2.07 -2.72
CA SER A 44 0.98 -2.24 -4.17
C SER A 44 1.00 -0.90 -4.93
N PRO A 45 1.14 -0.93 -6.27
CA PRO A 45 0.93 0.24 -7.12
C PRO A 45 -0.46 0.87 -6.95
N PHE A 46 -1.48 0.05 -6.69
CA PHE A 46 -2.85 0.51 -6.47
C PHE A 46 -2.98 1.29 -5.16
N GLU A 47 -2.48 0.75 -4.05
CA GLU A 47 -2.42 1.48 -2.78
C GLU A 47 -1.62 2.77 -2.91
N GLY A 48 -0.50 2.74 -3.63
CA GLY A 48 0.28 3.94 -3.87
C GLY A 48 -0.52 5.03 -4.60
N LEU A 49 -1.31 4.65 -5.61
CA LEU A 49 -2.23 5.58 -6.29
C LEU A 49 -3.31 6.09 -5.34
N ALA A 50 -3.96 5.20 -4.60
CA ALA A 50 -5.01 5.54 -3.64
C ALA A 50 -4.51 6.53 -2.59
N GLU A 51 -3.33 6.29 -2.02
CA GLU A 51 -2.70 7.14 -1.03
C GLU A 51 -2.32 8.50 -1.61
N ARG A 52 -1.71 8.56 -2.79
CA ARG A 52 -1.41 9.85 -3.45
C ARG A 52 -2.68 10.65 -3.73
N ALA A 53 -3.76 10.00 -4.15
CA ALA A 53 -5.05 10.64 -4.36
C ALA A 53 -5.65 11.16 -3.04
N ASN A 54 -5.68 10.32 -2.00
CA ASN A 54 -6.29 10.64 -0.71
C ASN A 54 -5.50 11.72 0.07
N TRP A 55 -4.17 11.62 0.10
CA TRP A 55 -3.31 12.50 0.92
C TRP A 55 -2.87 13.77 0.20
N LEU A 56 -2.60 13.69 -1.11
CA LEU A 56 -2.05 14.81 -1.88
C LEU A 56 -3.06 15.42 -2.86
N GLY A 57 -4.26 14.85 -2.97
CA GLY A 57 -5.25 15.27 -3.96
C GLY A 57 -4.79 15.02 -5.39
N GLN A 58 -3.88 14.06 -5.62
CA GLN A 58 -3.36 13.79 -6.95
C GLN A 58 -4.48 13.26 -7.86
N GLU A 59 -4.66 13.90 -9.01
CA GLU A 59 -5.61 13.47 -10.04
C GLU A 59 -5.19 12.10 -10.61
N VAL A 60 -6.11 11.13 -10.63
CA VAL A 60 -5.87 9.77 -11.13
C VAL A 60 -5.32 9.77 -12.56
N ALA A 61 -5.86 10.62 -13.44
CA ALA A 61 -5.42 10.72 -14.83
C ALA A 61 -4.01 11.34 -15.01
N ARG A 62 -3.46 11.97 -13.97
CA ARG A 62 -2.09 12.52 -14.00
C ARG A 62 -1.07 11.58 -13.37
N ASP A 63 -1.53 10.51 -12.73
CA ASP A 63 -0.67 9.46 -12.24
C ASP A 63 -0.43 8.43 -13.36
N PRO A 64 0.82 8.03 -13.67
CA PRO A 64 1.08 7.06 -14.74
C PRO A 64 0.35 5.72 -14.56
N PHE A 65 0.23 5.24 -13.32
CA PHE A 65 -0.49 4.00 -13.02
C PHE A 65 -2.00 4.22 -13.06
N GLY A 66 -2.47 5.35 -12.52
CA GLY A 66 -3.87 5.75 -12.62
C GLY A 66 -4.36 5.89 -14.05
N GLN A 67 -3.59 6.54 -14.93
CA GLN A 67 -3.90 6.64 -16.35
C GLN A 67 -3.95 5.26 -17.02
N ALA A 68 -3.03 4.36 -16.70
CA ALA A 68 -3.04 3.00 -17.24
C ALA A 68 -4.29 2.19 -16.83
N LEU A 69 -4.83 2.40 -15.63
CA LEU A 69 -6.10 1.80 -15.20
C LEU A 69 -7.28 2.35 -16.00
N LEU A 70 -7.32 3.67 -16.21
CA LEU A 70 -8.36 4.33 -17.02
C LEU A 70 -8.32 3.85 -18.48
N ASP A 71 -7.13 3.81 -19.09
CA ASP A 71 -6.93 3.27 -20.44
C ASP A 71 -7.28 1.78 -20.52
N GLY A 72 -7.13 1.07 -19.40
CA GLY A 72 -7.54 -0.31 -19.20
C GLY A 72 -9.06 -0.52 -19.07
N GLY A 73 -9.86 0.55 -19.09
CA GLY A 73 -11.32 0.51 -19.05
C GLY A 73 -11.93 0.66 -17.65
N MET A 74 -11.13 0.88 -16.60
CA MET A 74 -11.67 1.13 -15.27
C MET A 74 -12.33 2.51 -15.21
N ALA A 75 -13.56 2.55 -14.69
CA ALA A 75 -14.24 3.82 -14.45
C ALA A 75 -13.58 4.56 -13.27
N GLN A 76 -13.41 5.87 -13.42
CA GLN A 76 -12.88 6.74 -12.35
C GLN A 76 -13.68 6.60 -11.04
N ALA A 77 -15.01 6.46 -11.14
CA ALA A 77 -15.87 6.25 -9.97
C ALA A 77 -15.57 4.93 -9.24
N THR A 78 -15.26 3.86 -9.97
CA THR A 78 -14.85 2.57 -9.37
C THR A 78 -13.53 2.73 -8.63
N LEU A 79 -12.53 3.37 -9.25
CA LEU A 79 -11.24 3.64 -8.61
C LEU A 79 -11.40 4.44 -7.31
N GLN A 80 -12.20 5.51 -7.35
CA GLN A 80 -12.48 6.33 -6.17
C GLN A 80 -13.18 5.55 -5.05
N ALA A 81 -14.11 4.65 -5.39
CA ALA A 81 -14.76 3.78 -4.40
C ALA A 81 -13.77 2.79 -3.77
N TRP A 82 -12.79 2.32 -4.53
CA TRP A 82 -11.78 1.36 -4.07
C TRP A 82 -10.66 2.01 -3.25
N PHE A 83 -10.43 3.33 -3.35
CA PHE A 83 -9.38 4.03 -2.59
C PHE A 83 -9.59 4.08 -1.07
N GLY A 84 -10.78 3.69 -0.60
CA GLY A 84 -11.08 3.51 0.83
C GLY A 84 -10.94 2.07 1.32
N ASP A 85 -10.26 1.21 0.57
CA ASP A 85 -10.12 -0.22 0.84
C ASP A 85 -11.47 -0.94 0.99
N CYS A 86 -12.32 -0.85 -0.04
CA CYS A 86 -13.62 -1.49 -0.01
C CYS A 86 -13.54 -3.02 -0.18
N GLU A 87 -14.60 -3.74 0.20
CA GLU A 87 -14.73 -5.17 -0.09
C GLU A 87 -15.04 -5.42 -1.57
N VAL A 88 -14.27 -6.31 -2.21
CA VAL A 88 -14.52 -6.85 -3.55
C VAL A 88 -14.80 -8.36 -3.47
N LEU A 89 -15.48 -8.90 -4.48
CA LEU A 89 -15.79 -10.33 -4.56
C LEU A 89 -14.71 -11.05 -5.37
N VAL A 90 -13.94 -11.93 -4.72
CA VAL A 90 -12.93 -12.77 -5.34
C VAL A 90 -13.26 -14.23 -5.03
N ASP A 91 -13.46 -15.04 -6.07
CA ASP A 91 -13.85 -16.46 -5.95
C ASP A 91 -15.05 -16.69 -5.00
N GLY A 92 -16.03 -15.78 -5.04
CA GLY A 92 -17.23 -15.83 -4.21
C GLY A 92 -17.03 -15.41 -2.75
N LYS A 93 -15.85 -14.90 -2.39
CA LYS A 93 -15.54 -14.39 -1.05
C LYS A 93 -15.34 -12.87 -1.10
N LYS A 94 -15.83 -12.20 -0.06
CA LYS A 94 -15.52 -10.78 0.15
C LYS A 94 -14.11 -10.65 0.71
N GLN A 95 -13.31 -9.80 0.10
CA GLN A 95 -11.94 -9.51 0.53
C GLN A 95 -11.67 -8.01 0.37
N SER A 96 -10.77 -7.47 1.18
CA SER A 96 -10.25 -6.11 0.99
C SER A 96 -9.64 -5.99 -0.40
N VAL A 97 -9.93 -4.89 -1.10
CA VAL A 97 -9.31 -4.66 -2.41
C VAL A 97 -7.80 -4.48 -2.29
N PHE A 98 -7.31 -3.89 -1.20
CA PHE A 98 -5.87 -3.79 -0.94
C PHE A 98 -5.24 -5.16 -0.75
N ASP A 99 -5.80 -6.03 0.11
CA ASP A 99 -5.33 -7.41 0.28
C ASP A 99 -5.36 -8.19 -1.05
N THR A 100 -6.29 -7.91 -1.95
CA THR A 100 -6.33 -8.60 -3.25
C THR A 100 -5.26 -8.14 -4.22
N LEU A 101 -4.70 -6.93 -4.05
CA LEU A 101 -3.74 -6.31 -4.96
C LEU A 101 -2.35 -6.16 -4.34
N GLU A 102 -2.17 -6.50 -3.06
CA GLU A 102 -0.91 -6.48 -2.33
C GLU A 102 0.17 -7.34 -3.01
N ASP A 103 1.43 -6.97 -2.82
CA ASP A 103 2.62 -7.68 -3.31
C ASP A 103 2.68 -7.88 -4.85
N LEU A 104 1.85 -7.14 -5.61
CA LEU A 104 1.88 -7.14 -7.07
C LEU A 104 2.77 -6.03 -7.62
N ASN A 105 3.47 -6.33 -8.71
CA ASN A 105 4.05 -5.28 -9.55
C ASN A 105 2.96 -4.58 -10.39
N ALA A 106 3.33 -3.49 -11.08
CA ALA A 106 2.37 -2.71 -11.85
C ALA A 106 1.65 -3.50 -12.96
N ALA A 107 2.34 -4.40 -13.65
CA ALA A 107 1.74 -5.18 -14.74
C ALA A 107 0.71 -6.18 -14.19
N ASP A 108 1.07 -6.92 -13.14
CA ASP A 108 0.18 -7.91 -12.51
C ASP A 108 -1.00 -7.23 -11.82
N CYS A 109 -0.77 -6.08 -11.18
CA CYS A 109 -1.82 -5.28 -10.56
C CYS A 109 -2.82 -4.76 -11.59
N LEU A 110 -2.35 -4.26 -12.75
CA LEU A 110 -3.22 -3.84 -13.86
C LEU A 110 -4.01 -5.00 -14.46
N ALA A 111 -3.41 -6.20 -14.53
CA ALA A 111 -4.08 -7.38 -15.05
C ALA A 111 -5.19 -7.87 -14.09
N LYS A 112 -4.92 -7.82 -12.78
CA LYS A 112 -5.86 -8.29 -11.75
C LYS A 112 -6.99 -7.32 -11.43
N ALA A 113 -6.77 -6.01 -11.61
CA ALA A 113 -7.78 -4.99 -11.33
C ALA A 113 -8.91 -4.90 -12.38
N LYS A 114 -8.80 -5.63 -13.49
CA LYS A 114 -9.78 -5.69 -14.59
C LYS A 114 -10.78 -6.83 -14.39
#